data_AF-A0A060WWR1-F1
#
_entry.id   AF-A0A060WWR1-F1
#
_cell.length_a   1.000
_cell.length_b   1.000
_cell.length_c   1.000
_cell.angle_alpha   90.00
_cell.angle_beta   90.00
_cell.angle_gamma   90.00
#
_symmetry.space_group_name_H-M   'P 1'
#
loop_
_entity.id
_entity.type
_entity.pdbx_description
1 polymer ?
#
loop_
_entity_poly.entity_id
_entity_poly.type
_entity_poly.pdbx_seq_one_letter_code
_entity_poly.pdbx_strand_id
1 'polypeptide(L)'
;MATSLLLLASVLVLSNVAVHSAFAPDLIVSMAKILLDNYCSPEKLTGMQEAIDAASSNTEILSIPDPDTLASVLTGGVQSTISDTRLVISHEPNYVPAVAPALPPLPPDQLIGVLQSSIKLEVLEGNIGYLRIDHIIGEELADKIGTLLLELVWNKILPTSALIFDLRYTGSGELSGIPYIVSYFTDAEPLIHIDSVYDRPTNTTTEMWSMPTLLGERYGTKKPLIILTSANTKGIAEDVAYCLKNLKRATIVGEKTAGGSLKIEKIKVGDTDFYVTVPSAKSVNPITGKSWEVAGVMPDVEIDAEDALAAAIKIINLRAEVPAILEATGALVADNYAFENVGADVAEKLAATSGDYNLISSKVELETKLSADLMTLSGDKCLKTTHNIPALPPMNPSPEMFIELIKVSFHTDLFENNIGYLRFDMFGDFEEVQAIAQIIVEHVWNKVVNTDALIVDLRNNVGGPTTAIAGFCSYFFDADKQVLLDKLYDRPSGTTTELWSLSELTGARYGTKKSLIILTSGATAGAAEEFVYIMKKHGRAMIVGETTNGASHPPETFRVGESEVFLSIPTTHSDTTQGPAWEGAGVAPHIPVPADAALDTAKGILNKHFAGTKK
;
A
#
# COMPACT_ATOMS: atom_id res chain seq x y z
N MET A 1 14.51 21.71 32.33
CA MET A 1 13.79 20.80 33.24
C MET A 1 14.69 19.58 33.39
N ALA A 2 15.73 19.54 34.25
CA ALA A 2 15.81 19.82 35.69
C ALA A 2 14.91 18.86 36.51
N THR A 3 15.42 17.63 36.71
CA THR A 3 15.07 16.58 37.71
C THR A 3 15.84 15.34 37.21
N SER A 4 16.88 14.81 37.85
CA SER A 4 17.01 14.47 39.27
C SER A 4 18.47 14.52 39.69
N LEU A 5 18.81 15.54 40.48
CA LEU A 5 19.96 15.60 41.37
C LEU A 5 19.36 15.64 42.78
N LEU A 6 19.59 14.62 43.60
CA LEU A 6 19.41 14.52 45.07
C LEU A 6 19.63 13.02 45.37
N LEU A 7 20.45 12.56 46.31
CA LEU A 7 20.83 13.11 47.61
C LEU A 7 21.95 12.21 48.16
N LEU A 8 23.12 12.73 48.55
CA LEU A 8 23.95 12.16 49.63
C LEU A 8 25.11 13.11 49.96
N ALA A 9 24.83 14.01 50.90
CA ALA A 9 25.85 14.67 51.70
C ALA A 9 25.59 14.30 53.15
N SER A 10 26.46 13.47 53.75
CA SER A 10 26.94 13.63 55.14
C SER A 10 27.95 12.55 55.54
N VAL A 11 28.96 13.03 56.27
CA VAL A 11 29.98 12.31 57.06
C VAL A 11 31.25 11.88 56.32
N LEU A 12 32.21 12.82 56.25
CA LEU A 12 33.64 12.50 56.32
C LEU A 12 33.95 11.97 57.73
N VAL A 13 34.24 10.67 57.83
CA VAL A 13 35.17 10.13 58.82
C VAL A 13 36.18 9.30 58.06
N LEU A 14 37.44 9.74 58.11
CA LEU A 14 38.59 9.03 57.57
C LEU A 14 38.66 7.63 58.15
N SER A 15 38.41 6.63 57.30
CA SER A 15 39.07 5.34 57.40
C SER A 15 39.61 5.00 56.03
N ASN A 16 40.94 4.88 55.92
CA ASN A 16 41.59 4.16 54.83
C ASN A 16 41.17 2.69 54.97
N VAL A 17 39.95 2.36 54.57
CA VAL A 17 39.64 0.99 54.20
C VAL A 17 40.22 0.85 52.81
N ALA A 18 41.38 0.20 52.73
CA ALA A 18 41.88 -0.26 51.45
C ALA A 18 40.75 -1.06 50.79
N VAL A 19 40.12 -0.48 49.76
CA VAL A 19 39.15 -1.19 48.93
C VAL A 19 39.91 -2.36 48.34
N HIS A 20 39.70 -3.54 48.90
CA HIS A 20 40.29 -4.77 48.38
C HIS A 20 39.52 -5.06 47.11
N SER A 21 40.07 -4.69 45.96
CA SER A 21 39.50 -5.04 44.66
C SER A 21 39.52 -6.55 44.56
N ALA A 22 38.36 -7.19 44.49
CA ALA A 22 38.26 -8.64 44.37
C ALA A 22 38.80 -9.14 43.01
N PHE A 23 38.79 -8.28 41.99
CA PHE A 23 39.31 -8.53 40.66
C PHE A 23 40.22 -7.39 40.20
N ALA A 24 41.25 -7.72 39.41
CA ALA A 24 42.15 -6.72 38.85
C ALA A 24 41.43 -5.87 37.79
N PRO A 25 41.65 -4.54 37.72
CA PRO A 25 41.09 -3.68 36.66
C PRO A 25 41.41 -4.18 35.24
N ASP A 26 42.55 -4.86 35.07
CA ASP A 26 42.98 -5.48 33.80
C ASP A 26 41.98 -6.50 33.24
N LEU A 27 41.14 -7.10 34.10
CA LEU A 27 40.07 -8.01 33.68
C LEU A 27 39.04 -7.29 32.80
N ILE A 28 38.59 -6.11 33.24
CA ILE A 28 37.60 -5.29 32.52
C ILE A 28 38.19 -4.84 31.18
N VAL A 29 39.45 -4.41 31.16
CA VAL A 29 40.16 -4.03 29.94
C VAL A 29 40.30 -5.21 28.98
N SER A 30 40.55 -6.42 29.49
CA SER A 30 40.67 -7.63 28.67
C SER A 30 39.33 -8.04 28.05
N MET A 31 38.22 -7.98 28.80
CA MET A 31 36.87 -8.20 28.28
C MET A 31 36.51 -7.18 27.20
N ALA A 32 36.82 -5.90 27.47
CA ALA A 32 36.59 -4.80 26.56
C ALA A 32 37.36 -4.97 25.24
N LYS A 33 38.63 -5.39 25.31
CA LYS A 33 39.43 -5.70 24.13
C LYS A 33 38.78 -6.78 23.26
N ILE A 34 38.30 -7.88 23.89
CA ILE A 34 37.59 -8.94 23.16
C ILE A 34 36.36 -8.38 22.45
N LEU A 35 35.57 -7.54 23.11
CA LEU A 35 34.41 -6.90 22.49
C LEU A 35 34.81 -6.01 21.30
N LEU A 36 35.79 -5.12 21.47
CA LEU A 36 36.26 -4.19 20.43
C LEU A 36 36.82 -4.92 19.19
N ASP A 37 37.55 -6.02 19.42
CA ASP A 37 38.22 -6.78 18.37
C ASP A 37 37.24 -7.69 17.60
N ASN A 38 36.10 -8.08 18.20
CA ASN A 38 35.24 -9.12 17.64
C ASN A 38 33.79 -8.70 17.38
N TYR A 39 33.29 -7.54 17.85
CA TYR A 39 31.90 -7.14 17.62
C TYR A 39 31.60 -6.77 16.16
N CYS A 40 30.63 -7.45 15.54
CA CYS A 40 30.31 -7.36 14.11
C CYS A 40 29.83 -5.97 13.63
N SER A 41 29.56 -5.04 14.54
CA SER A 41 29.11 -3.67 14.21
C SER A 41 30.00 -2.61 14.86
N PRO A 42 31.26 -2.46 14.42
CA PRO A 42 32.21 -1.54 15.03
C PRO A 42 31.73 -0.08 15.00
N GLU A 43 30.87 0.29 14.06
CA GLU A 43 30.25 1.62 13.98
C GLU A 43 29.41 1.98 15.22
N LYS A 44 28.89 0.98 15.95
CA LYS A 44 28.13 1.18 17.20
C LYS A 44 29.02 1.33 18.43
N LEU A 45 30.34 1.19 18.30
CA LEU A 45 31.29 1.25 19.41
C LEU A 45 31.77 2.69 19.72
N THR A 46 31.15 3.70 19.12
CA THR A 46 31.44 5.10 19.45
C THR A 46 31.12 5.38 20.94
N GLY A 47 32.07 5.94 21.69
CA GLY A 47 31.92 6.16 23.14
C GLY A 47 32.27 4.96 24.01
N MET A 48 32.59 3.80 23.42
CA MET A 48 32.89 2.58 24.16
C MET A 48 34.22 2.69 24.92
N GLN A 49 35.24 3.33 24.36
CA GLN A 49 36.52 3.50 25.05
C GLN A 49 36.37 4.32 26.34
N GLU A 50 35.59 5.40 26.29
CA GLU A 50 35.28 6.23 27.45
C GLU A 50 34.48 5.46 28.50
N ALA A 51 33.53 4.60 28.07
CA ALA A 51 32.77 3.73 28.97
C ALA A 51 33.67 2.67 29.63
N ILE A 52 34.64 2.11 28.89
CA ILE A 52 35.63 1.16 29.41
C ILE A 52 36.53 1.82 30.45
N ASP A 53 37.02 3.03 30.17
CA ASP A 53 37.89 3.79 31.08
C ASP A 53 37.12 4.16 32.37
N ALA A 54 35.86 4.56 32.24
CA ALA A 54 34.98 4.85 33.38
C ALA A 54 34.68 3.58 34.21
N ALA A 55 34.39 2.45 33.56
CA ALA A 55 34.12 1.19 34.25
C ALA A 55 35.38 0.65 34.97
N SER A 56 36.55 0.78 34.36
CA SER A 56 37.84 0.31 34.90
C SER A 56 38.31 1.10 36.13
N SER A 57 37.75 2.29 36.35
CA SER A 57 38.03 3.16 37.49
C SER A 57 36.86 3.28 38.48
N ASN A 58 35.73 2.62 38.20
CA ASN A 58 34.54 2.68 39.04
C ASN A 58 34.71 1.82 40.29
N THR A 59 34.81 2.47 41.45
CA THR A 59 35.03 1.81 42.75
C THR A 59 33.89 0.89 43.16
N GLU A 60 32.66 1.10 42.70
CA GLU A 60 31.54 0.20 42.97
C GLU A 60 31.70 -1.11 42.21
N ILE A 61 32.06 -1.05 40.92
CA ILE A 61 32.31 -2.24 40.09
C ILE A 61 33.52 -3.02 40.61
N LEU A 62 34.62 -2.33 40.93
CA LEU A 62 35.86 -2.95 41.44
C LEU A 62 35.69 -3.59 42.83
N SER A 63 34.65 -3.20 43.58
CA SER A 63 34.36 -3.74 44.91
C SER A 63 33.43 -4.95 44.88
N ILE A 64 32.92 -5.37 43.72
CA ILE A 64 32.03 -6.55 43.60
C ILE A 64 32.85 -7.82 43.85
N PRO A 65 32.60 -8.59 44.93
CA PRO A 65 33.39 -9.77 45.26
C PRO A 65 32.92 -11.04 44.54
N ASP A 66 31.67 -11.04 44.09
CA ASP A 66 31.02 -12.20 43.47
C ASP A 66 31.16 -12.14 41.94
N PRO A 67 31.80 -13.14 41.30
CA PRO A 67 32.10 -13.09 39.86
C PRO A 67 30.85 -13.12 38.98
N ASP A 68 29.79 -13.82 39.41
CA ASP A 68 28.53 -13.89 38.65
C ASP A 68 27.80 -12.53 38.69
N THR A 69 27.81 -11.86 39.86
CA THR A 69 27.32 -10.49 40.01
C THR A 69 28.11 -9.52 39.15
N LEU A 70 29.45 -9.62 39.12
CA LEU A 70 30.30 -8.79 38.26
C LEU A 70 29.94 -8.99 36.78
N ALA A 71 29.82 -10.23 36.33
CA ALA A 71 29.43 -10.58 34.96
C ALA A 71 28.06 -9.99 34.58
N SER A 72 27.08 -10.06 35.49
CA SER A 72 25.74 -9.48 35.31
C SER A 72 25.76 -7.96 35.20
N VAL A 73 26.50 -7.28 36.08
CA VAL A 73 26.64 -5.81 36.05
C VAL A 73 27.30 -5.35 34.76
N LEU A 74 28.38 -6.00 34.34
CA LEU A 74 29.07 -5.66 33.09
C LEU A 74 28.21 -5.98 31.86
N THR A 75 27.42 -7.07 31.89
CA THR A 75 26.43 -7.38 30.84
C THR A 75 25.39 -6.27 30.72
N GLY A 76 24.79 -5.83 31.83
CA GLY A 76 23.83 -4.72 31.80
C GLY A 76 24.46 -3.42 31.30
N GLY A 77 25.70 -3.13 31.70
CA GLY A 77 26.46 -1.98 31.21
C GLY A 77 26.70 -2.00 29.70
N VAL A 78 27.20 -3.11 29.15
CA VAL A 78 27.47 -3.21 27.72
C VAL A 78 26.20 -3.22 26.88
N GLN A 79 25.15 -3.92 27.33
CA GLN A 79 23.87 -3.98 26.63
C GLN A 79 23.17 -2.62 26.60
N SER A 80 23.21 -1.86 27.69
CA SER A 80 22.62 -0.52 27.73
C SER A 80 23.40 0.50 26.90
N THR A 81 24.73 0.34 26.80
CA THR A 81 25.59 1.24 26.01
C THR A 81 25.47 0.97 24.51
N ILE A 82 25.51 -0.30 24.08
CA ILE A 82 25.50 -0.68 22.65
C ILE A 82 24.07 -0.92 22.13
N SER A 83 23.10 -1.16 23.01
CA SER A 83 21.73 -1.58 22.65
C SER A 83 21.71 -2.89 21.85
N ASP A 84 22.50 -3.88 22.26
CA ASP A 84 22.55 -5.22 21.67
C ASP A 84 22.50 -6.29 22.76
N THR A 85 21.36 -6.98 22.87
CA THR A 85 21.08 -7.98 23.91
C THR A 85 21.86 -9.29 23.73
N ARG A 86 22.52 -9.47 22.59
CA ARG A 86 23.33 -10.67 22.31
C ARG A 86 24.69 -10.61 23.01
N LEU A 87 25.11 -9.42 23.43
CA LEU A 87 26.33 -9.22 24.18
C LEU A 87 26.13 -9.68 25.62
N VAL A 88 26.89 -10.70 26.03
CA VAL A 88 26.79 -11.28 27.36
C VAL A 88 28.19 -11.54 27.91
N ILE A 89 28.44 -11.07 29.13
CA ILE A 89 29.62 -11.45 29.91
C ILE A 89 29.15 -12.50 30.91
N SER A 90 29.80 -13.65 30.95
CA SER A 90 29.47 -14.74 31.86
C SER A 90 30.70 -15.22 32.63
N HIS A 91 30.47 -15.81 33.80
CA HIS A 91 31.49 -16.48 34.60
C HIS A 91 31.13 -17.97 34.67
N GLU A 92 32.02 -18.82 34.16
CA GLU A 92 31.75 -20.24 33.92
C GLU A 92 32.98 -21.11 34.20
N PRO A 93 33.26 -21.40 35.49
CA PRO A 93 34.50 -22.10 35.91
C PRO A 93 34.59 -23.55 35.45
N ASN A 94 33.46 -24.15 35.08
CA ASN A 94 33.39 -25.53 34.60
C ASN A 94 32.91 -25.60 33.13
N TYR A 95 33.07 -24.53 32.36
CA TYR A 95 32.67 -24.54 30.95
C TYR A 95 33.51 -25.53 30.16
N VAL A 96 32.83 -26.54 29.61
CA VAL A 96 33.38 -27.42 28.60
C VAL A 96 32.66 -27.10 27.30
N PRO A 97 33.35 -26.60 26.26
CA PRO A 97 32.73 -26.38 24.96
C PRO A 97 32.06 -27.66 24.49
N ALA A 98 30.81 -27.55 24.06
CA ALA A 98 30.13 -28.66 23.41
C ALA A 98 30.84 -28.94 22.08
N VAL A 99 31.69 -29.96 22.06
CA VAL A 99 32.29 -30.45 20.82
C VAL A 99 31.25 -31.38 20.18
N ALA A 100 30.75 -31.00 19.01
CA ALA A 100 29.87 -31.87 18.25
C ALA A 100 30.58 -33.23 18.06
N PRO A 101 29.92 -34.36 18.37
CA PRO A 101 30.54 -35.67 18.21
C PRO A 101 30.94 -35.84 16.74
N ALA A 102 32.20 -36.22 16.51
CA ALA A 102 32.67 -36.59 15.19
C ALA A 102 31.98 -37.88 14.76
N LEU A 103 30.86 -37.75 14.06
CA LEU A 103 30.15 -38.87 13.47
C LEU A 103 30.90 -39.32 12.21
N PRO A 104 31.05 -40.64 11.97
CA PRO A 104 31.55 -41.11 10.69
C PRO A 104 30.62 -40.64 9.57
N PRO A 105 31.14 -40.39 8.35
CA PRO A 105 30.30 -40.02 7.22
C PRO A 105 29.22 -41.09 7.00
N LEU A 106 27.96 -40.64 6.89
CA LEU A 106 26.84 -41.55 6.70
C LEU A 106 26.96 -42.27 5.35
N PRO A 107 26.71 -43.59 5.30
CA PRO A 107 26.51 -44.30 4.05
C PRO A 107 25.41 -43.65 3.19
N PRO A 108 25.48 -43.75 1.84
CA PRO A 108 24.51 -43.12 0.95
C PRO A 108 23.03 -43.48 1.24
N ASP A 109 22.75 -44.71 1.65
CA ASP A 109 21.41 -45.20 2.01
C ASP A 109 20.87 -44.56 3.30
N GLN A 110 21.73 -44.34 4.30
CA GLN A 110 21.34 -43.63 5.52
C GLN A 110 21.11 -42.15 5.27
N LEU A 111 21.92 -41.55 4.39
CA LEU A 111 21.75 -40.17 3.96
C LEU A 111 20.40 -39.96 3.23
N ILE A 112 19.99 -40.92 2.38
CA ILE A 112 18.65 -40.94 1.78
C ILE A 112 17.56 -40.94 2.86
N GLY A 113 17.69 -41.77 3.91
CA GLY A 113 16.72 -41.82 5.01
C GLY A 113 16.60 -40.49 5.77
N VAL A 114 17.73 -39.82 6.03
CA VAL A 114 17.75 -38.49 6.66
C VAL A 114 17.04 -37.46 5.78
N LEU A 115 17.33 -37.44 4.47
CA LEU A 115 16.68 -36.54 3.51
C LEU A 115 15.17 -36.78 3.43
N GLN A 116 14.74 -38.05 3.39
CA GLN A 116 13.32 -38.40 3.36
C GLN A 116 12.57 -37.99 4.64
N SER A 117 13.27 -37.95 5.78
CA SER A 117 12.68 -37.52 7.06
C SER A 117 12.65 -36.00 7.24
N SER A 118 13.56 -35.26 6.60
CA SER A 118 13.74 -33.81 6.72
C SER A 118 13.12 -33.00 5.58
N ILE A 119 12.65 -33.69 4.54
CA ILE A 119 11.96 -33.10 3.39
C ILE A 119 10.56 -33.69 3.30
N LYS A 120 9.54 -32.82 3.27
CA LYS A 120 8.18 -33.21 2.90
C LYS A 120 7.86 -32.66 1.51
N LEU A 121 7.36 -33.52 0.64
CA LEU A 121 7.04 -33.19 -0.74
C LEU A 121 5.63 -33.65 -1.08
N GLU A 122 4.85 -32.77 -1.70
CA GLU A 122 3.50 -33.06 -2.17
C GLU A 122 3.17 -32.19 -3.41
N VAL A 123 2.30 -32.69 -4.29
CA VAL A 123 1.63 -31.87 -5.31
C VAL A 123 0.17 -31.77 -4.91
N LEU A 124 -0.23 -30.58 -4.49
CA LEU A 124 -1.57 -30.28 -4.01
C LEU A 124 -2.55 -30.12 -5.19
N GLU A 125 -3.83 -30.06 -4.87
CA GLU A 125 -4.89 -29.71 -5.82
C GLU A 125 -4.55 -28.39 -6.56
N GLY A 126 -4.88 -28.32 -7.85
CA GLY A 126 -4.50 -27.17 -8.69
C GLY A 126 -3.07 -27.21 -9.24
N ASN A 127 -2.37 -28.35 -9.13
CA ASN A 127 -0.98 -28.53 -9.56
C ASN A 127 0.00 -27.60 -8.82
N ILE A 128 -0.22 -27.41 -7.51
CA ILE A 128 0.61 -26.58 -6.65
C ILE A 128 1.66 -27.47 -5.95
N GLY A 129 2.94 -27.21 -6.17
CA GLY A 129 4.01 -27.89 -5.45
C GLY A 129 4.06 -27.44 -4.00
N TYR A 130 4.23 -28.38 -3.08
CA TYR A 130 4.53 -28.12 -1.68
C TYR A 130 5.86 -28.79 -1.32
N LEU A 131 6.81 -27.99 -0.87
CA LEU A 131 8.12 -28.43 -0.43
C LEU A 131 8.39 -27.90 0.97
N ARG A 132 8.54 -28.79 1.95
CA ARG A 132 9.08 -28.45 3.27
C ARG A 132 10.51 -28.95 3.37
N ILE A 133 11.39 -28.13 3.92
CA ILE A 133 12.72 -28.56 4.34
C ILE A 133 12.95 -28.15 5.80
N ASP A 134 13.49 -29.06 6.60
CA ASP A 134 13.73 -28.78 8.02
C ASP A 134 15.18 -28.32 8.29
N HIS A 135 16.05 -28.38 7.26
CA HIS A 135 17.45 -27.96 7.28
C HIS A 135 17.93 -27.41 5.92
N ILE A 136 18.70 -26.31 5.92
CA ILE A 136 19.35 -25.78 4.69
C ILE A 136 20.69 -26.50 4.48
N ILE A 137 20.76 -27.33 3.45
CA ILE A 137 21.95 -28.12 3.10
C ILE A 137 23.05 -27.21 2.51
N GLY A 138 24.28 -27.34 3.00
CA GLY A 138 25.45 -26.63 2.47
C GLY A 138 26.01 -27.19 1.16
N GLU A 139 26.89 -26.43 0.52
CA GLU A 139 27.51 -26.72 -0.79
C GLU A 139 28.15 -28.12 -0.87
N GLU A 140 29.01 -28.49 0.09
CA GLU A 140 29.73 -29.78 0.03
C GLU A 140 28.77 -30.98 0.00
N LEU A 141 27.69 -30.90 0.76
CA LEU A 141 26.68 -31.93 0.77
C LEU A 141 25.81 -31.85 -0.49
N ALA A 142 25.40 -30.65 -0.92
CA ALA A 142 24.66 -30.44 -2.16
C ALA A 142 25.38 -31.04 -3.38
N ASP A 143 26.71 -30.94 -3.46
CA ASP A 143 27.51 -31.54 -4.53
C ASP A 143 27.50 -33.07 -4.51
N LYS A 144 27.52 -33.68 -3.30
CA LYS A 144 27.53 -35.14 -3.15
C LYS A 144 26.20 -35.79 -3.44
N ILE A 145 25.08 -35.13 -3.11
CA ILE A 145 23.72 -35.68 -3.24
C ILE A 145 22.83 -34.94 -4.23
N GLY A 146 23.37 -33.98 -4.99
CA GLY A 146 22.59 -33.14 -5.90
C GLY A 146 21.75 -33.93 -6.90
N THR A 147 22.33 -34.94 -7.54
CA THR A 147 21.61 -35.80 -8.50
C THR A 147 20.43 -36.51 -7.86
N LEU A 148 20.60 -36.99 -6.62
CA LEU A 148 19.54 -37.64 -5.85
C LEU A 148 18.43 -36.65 -5.47
N LEU A 149 18.80 -35.43 -5.06
CA LEU A 149 17.82 -34.36 -4.77
C LEU A 149 17.02 -33.98 -6.02
N LEU A 150 17.65 -33.97 -7.21
CA LEU A 150 16.94 -33.75 -8.45
C LEU A 150 15.89 -34.83 -8.73
N GLU A 151 16.29 -36.10 -8.66
CA GLU A 151 15.41 -37.23 -8.93
C GLU A 151 14.26 -37.35 -7.92
N LEU A 152 14.56 -37.18 -6.63
CA LEU A 152 13.60 -37.42 -5.56
C LEU A 152 12.71 -36.22 -5.25
N VAL A 153 13.20 -35.00 -5.47
CA VAL A 153 12.54 -33.75 -5.07
C VAL A 153 12.29 -32.86 -6.27
N TRP A 154 13.34 -32.35 -6.92
CA TRP A 154 13.20 -31.24 -7.85
C TRP A 154 12.38 -31.57 -9.10
N ASN A 155 12.61 -32.71 -9.72
CA ASN A 155 11.92 -33.12 -10.95
C ASN A 155 10.41 -33.35 -10.75
N LYS A 156 9.96 -33.54 -9.50
CA LYS A 156 8.54 -33.66 -9.17
C LYS A 156 7.87 -32.30 -8.95
N ILE A 157 8.63 -31.30 -8.48
CA ILE A 157 8.15 -29.92 -8.30
C ILE A 157 8.22 -29.14 -9.60
N LEU A 158 9.25 -29.35 -10.42
CA LEU A 158 9.49 -28.59 -11.63
C LEU A 158 8.26 -28.40 -12.54
N PRO A 159 7.37 -29.41 -12.79
CA PRO A 159 6.18 -29.22 -13.62
C PRO A 159 5.00 -28.50 -12.94
N THR A 160 5.07 -28.18 -11.66
CA THR A 160 3.96 -27.51 -10.94
C THR A 160 3.74 -26.08 -11.43
N SER A 161 2.53 -25.55 -11.26
CA SER A 161 2.17 -24.17 -11.69
C SER A 161 2.65 -23.11 -10.69
N ALA A 162 2.70 -23.45 -9.41
CA ALA A 162 3.15 -22.62 -8.30
C ALA A 162 3.85 -23.47 -7.23
N LEU A 163 4.70 -22.87 -6.40
CA LEU A 163 5.39 -23.55 -5.31
C LEU A 163 5.13 -22.85 -3.97
N ILE A 164 4.75 -23.65 -2.98
CA ILE A 164 4.76 -23.30 -1.57
C ILE A 164 6.00 -23.93 -0.94
N PHE A 165 6.91 -23.08 -0.49
CA PHE A 165 8.16 -23.46 0.14
C PHE A 165 8.05 -23.25 1.66
N ASP A 166 7.87 -24.33 2.39
CA ASP A 166 7.54 -24.31 3.81
C ASP A 166 8.80 -24.33 4.68
N LEU A 167 9.10 -23.17 5.29
CA LEU A 167 10.21 -22.98 6.22
C LEU A 167 9.75 -22.86 7.68
N ARG A 168 8.47 -23.15 7.98
CA ARG A 168 7.90 -23.00 9.34
C ARG A 168 8.62 -23.85 10.39
N TYR A 169 9.34 -24.89 9.98
CA TYR A 169 10.03 -25.84 10.86
C TYR A 169 11.56 -25.78 10.73
N THR A 170 12.08 -24.87 9.91
CA THR A 170 13.50 -24.79 9.58
C THR A 170 14.24 -23.96 10.63
N GLY A 171 14.93 -24.63 11.55
CA GLY A 171 15.70 -23.99 12.63
C GLY A 171 17.23 -24.10 12.47
N SER A 172 17.71 -24.69 11.38
CA SER A 172 19.14 -24.96 11.16
C SER A 172 19.50 -24.93 9.67
N GLY A 173 20.79 -24.71 9.38
CA GLY A 173 21.27 -24.68 8.01
C GLY A 173 22.68 -24.14 7.86
N GLU A 174 23.21 -24.25 6.65
CA GLU A 174 24.55 -23.77 6.27
C GLU A 174 24.45 -22.60 5.28
N LEU A 175 25.25 -21.56 5.52
CA LEU A 175 25.28 -20.32 4.72
C LEU A 175 25.54 -20.61 3.22
N SER A 176 26.41 -21.58 2.91
CA SER A 176 26.77 -21.97 1.55
C SER A 176 25.60 -22.57 0.74
N GLY A 177 24.48 -22.93 1.38
CA GLY A 177 23.27 -23.41 0.71
C GLY A 177 22.41 -22.29 0.11
N ILE A 178 22.55 -21.04 0.56
CA ILE A 178 21.72 -19.91 0.08
C ILE A 178 21.86 -19.69 -1.45
N PRO A 179 23.08 -19.62 -2.02
CA PRO A 179 23.26 -19.51 -3.47
C PRO A 179 22.50 -20.57 -4.27
N TYR A 180 22.47 -21.81 -3.80
CA TYR A 180 21.75 -22.90 -4.47
C TYR A 180 20.26 -22.64 -4.53
N ILE A 181 19.64 -22.38 -3.37
CA ILE A 181 18.19 -22.15 -3.28
C ILE A 181 17.78 -20.95 -4.13
N VAL A 182 18.44 -19.80 -3.95
CA VAL A 182 18.07 -18.57 -4.66
C VAL A 182 18.25 -18.71 -6.17
N SER A 183 19.28 -19.43 -6.61
CA SER A 183 19.52 -19.66 -8.04
C SER A 183 18.39 -20.46 -8.69
N TYR A 184 17.88 -21.53 -8.07
CA TYR A 184 16.77 -22.30 -8.68
C TYR A 184 15.51 -21.46 -8.95
N PHE A 185 15.35 -20.32 -8.28
CA PHE A 185 14.20 -19.43 -8.41
C PHE A 185 14.46 -18.15 -9.21
N THR A 186 15.68 -17.88 -9.65
CA THR A 186 16.04 -16.65 -10.35
C THR A 186 16.57 -16.95 -11.75
N ASP A 187 16.61 -15.92 -12.61
CA ASP A 187 17.21 -16.07 -13.94
C ASP A 187 18.71 -16.32 -13.83
N ALA A 188 19.30 -16.92 -14.87
CA ALA A 188 20.73 -17.22 -14.89
C ALA A 188 21.61 -15.98 -14.99
N GLU A 189 21.10 -14.94 -15.65
CA GLU A 189 21.78 -13.66 -15.85
C GLU A 189 20.76 -12.51 -15.75
N PRO A 190 21.17 -11.33 -15.25
CA PRO A 190 22.48 -11.06 -14.63
C PRO A 190 22.65 -11.79 -13.29
N LEU A 191 23.90 -12.09 -12.91
CA LEU A 191 24.19 -12.60 -11.57
C LEU A 191 23.64 -11.65 -10.48
N ILE A 192 23.02 -12.25 -9.47
CA ILE A 192 22.41 -11.55 -8.35
C ILE A 192 23.38 -11.59 -7.18
N HIS A 193 23.74 -10.42 -6.66
CA HIS A 193 24.35 -10.33 -5.34
C HIS A 193 23.25 -10.62 -4.31
N ILE A 194 23.31 -11.79 -3.70
CA ILE A 194 22.26 -12.29 -2.81
C ILE A 194 22.39 -11.64 -1.44
N ASP A 195 23.56 -11.77 -0.83
CA ASP A 195 23.86 -11.23 0.49
C ASP A 195 25.38 -11.03 0.69
N SER A 196 25.76 -10.19 1.64
CA SER A 196 27.14 -9.96 2.06
C SER A 196 27.31 -10.28 3.54
N VAL A 197 28.29 -11.11 3.87
CA VAL A 197 28.61 -11.45 5.26
C VAL A 197 29.90 -10.78 5.69
N TYR A 198 29.81 -9.89 6.67
CA TYR A 198 30.96 -9.28 7.31
C TYR A 198 31.37 -10.08 8.55
N ASP A 199 32.60 -10.58 8.58
CA ASP A 199 33.23 -11.24 9.73
C ASP A 199 34.26 -10.30 10.35
N ARG A 200 34.00 -9.87 11.60
CA ARG A 200 34.81 -8.88 12.30
C ARG A 200 36.19 -9.38 12.73
N PRO A 201 36.36 -10.61 13.26
CA PRO A 201 37.67 -11.12 13.67
C PRO A 201 38.68 -11.14 12.53
N THR A 202 38.25 -11.56 11.33
CA THR A 202 39.09 -11.55 10.12
C THR A 202 39.09 -10.22 9.39
N ASN A 203 38.13 -9.35 9.70
CA ASN A 203 37.84 -8.09 9.01
C ASN A 203 37.65 -8.29 7.51
N THR A 204 36.88 -9.32 7.14
CA THR A 204 36.59 -9.67 5.74
C THR A 204 35.09 -9.61 5.47
N THR A 205 34.74 -9.27 4.23
CA THR A 205 33.37 -9.40 3.71
C THR A 205 33.36 -10.49 2.66
N THR A 206 32.51 -11.50 2.85
CA THR A 206 32.26 -12.56 1.87
C THR A 206 30.94 -12.28 1.18
N GLU A 207 30.98 -12.17 -0.14
CA GLU A 207 29.78 -11.97 -0.95
C GLU A 207 29.20 -13.31 -1.41
N MET A 208 27.88 -13.43 -1.38
CA MET A 208 27.14 -14.55 -1.93
C MET A 208 26.46 -14.15 -3.22
N TRP A 209 26.71 -14.90 -4.29
CA TRP A 209 26.21 -14.63 -5.62
C TRP A 209 25.34 -15.77 -6.14
N SER A 210 24.35 -15.46 -6.98
CA SER A 210 23.65 -16.50 -7.73
C SER A 210 24.61 -17.22 -8.68
N MET A 211 24.31 -18.49 -8.95
CA MET A 211 25.09 -19.31 -9.88
C MET A 211 24.45 -19.25 -11.26
N PRO A 212 25.22 -19.05 -12.35
CA PRO A 212 24.67 -19.02 -13.70
C PRO A 212 24.25 -20.42 -14.19
N THR A 213 24.99 -21.46 -13.81
CA THR A 213 24.74 -22.87 -14.17
C THR A 213 24.32 -23.67 -12.93
N LEU A 214 23.31 -24.52 -13.08
CA LEU A 214 22.81 -25.42 -12.03
C LEU A 214 22.76 -26.85 -12.57
N LEU A 215 22.77 -27.83 -11.66
CA LEU A 215 22.64 -29.24 -12.01
C LEU A 215 21.26 -29.55 -12.63
N GLY A 216 20.19 -28.96 -12.10
CA GLY A 216 18.83 -29.09 -12.60
C GLY A 216 18.31 -27.84 -13.30
N GLU A 217 17.14 -27.96 -13.93
CA GLU A 217 16.46 -26.81 -14.56
C GLU A 217 15.98 -25.80 -13.51
N ARG A 218 15.94 -24.51 -13.87
CA ARG A 218 15.39 -23.47 -12.99
C ARG A 218 13.86 -23.58 -12.95
N TYR A 219 13.27 -23.28 -11.79
CA TYR A 219 11.82 -23.18 -11.64
C TYR A 219 11.25 -21.99 -12.43
N GLY A 220 12.11 -21.00 -12.70
CA GLY A 220 11.80 -19.77 -13.41
C GLY A 220 11.26 -18.67 -12.49
N THR A 221 11.11 -17.49 -13.08
CA THR A 221 10.70 -16.25 -12.40
C THR A 221 9.20 -15.96 -12.52
N LYS A 222 8.49 -16.68 -13.39
CA LYS A 222 7.05 -16.46 -13.65
C LYS A 222 6.14 -17.23 -12.70
N LYS A 223 6.54 -18.42 -12.26
CA LYS A 223 5.72 -19.29 -11.40
C LYS A 223 5.68 -18.70 -9.98
N PRO A 224 4.50 -18.55 -9.36
CA PRO A 224 4.39 -18.05 -8.00
C PRO A 224 5.25 -18.88 -7.03
N LEU A 225 5.96 -18.17 -6.15
CA LEU A 225 6.67 -18.75 -5.01
C LEU A 225 6.13 -18.08 -3.74
N ILE A 226 5.59 -18.89 -2.85
CA ILE A 226 5.21 -18.44 -1.51
C ILE A 226 6.10 -19.17 -0.51
N ILE A 227 6.68 -18.44 0.43
CA ILE A 227 7.47 -19.02 1.52
C ILE A 227 6.63 -18.96 2.80
N LEU A 228 6.48 -20.09 3.48
CA LEU A 228 5.80 -20.14 4.77
C LEU A 228 6.80 -19.96 5.91
N THR A 229 6.49 -19.08 6.85
CA THR A 229 7.33 -18.80 8.03
C THR A 229 6.56 -18.94 9.33
N SER A 230 7.28 -19.26 10.41
CA SER A 230 6.77 -19.25 11.78
C SER A 230 7.76 -18.56 12.72
N ALA A 231 7.38 -18.37 13.98
CA ALA A 231 8.30 -17.96 15.03
C ALA A 231 9.47 -18.96 15.27
N ASN A 232 9.38 -20.19 14.75
CA ASN A 232 10.45 -21.18 14.82
C ASN A 232 11.42 -21.12 13.62
N THR A 233 11.06 -20.43 12.54
CA THR A 233 11.97 -20.22 11.41
C THR A 233 13.16 -19.40 11.88
N LYS A 234 14.37 -19.98 11.82
CA LYS A 234 15.56 -19.39 12.44
C LYS A 234 16.84 -19.63 11.63
N GLY A 235 17.74 -18.65 11.64
CA GLY A 235 19.07 -18.73 11.04
C GLY A 235 19.02 -18.58 9.52
N ILE A 236 19.72 -19.46 8.80
CA ILE A 236 19.88 -19.40 7.34
C ILE A 236 18.53 -19.41 6.59
N ALA A 237 17.50 -20.05 7.14
CA ALA A 237 16.16 -20.01 6.57
C ALA A 237 15.53 -18.61 6.57
N GLU A 238 15.84 -17.79 7.58
CA GLU A 238 15.44 -16.38 7.64
C GLU A 238 16.12 -15.59 6.53
N ASP A 239 17.39 -15.84 6.26
CA ASP A 239 18.14 -15.18 5.20
C ASP A 239 17.59 -15.51 3.80
N VAL A 240 17.28 -16.79 3.54
CA VAL A 240 16.61 -17.22 2.30
C VAL A 240 15.29 -16.48 2.11
N ALA A 241 14.44 -16.46 3.14
CA ALA A 241 13.16 -15.76 3.09
C ALA A 241 13.35 -14.26 2.89
N TYR A 242 14.30 -13.64 3.60
CA TYR A 242 14.61 -12.21 3.50
C TYR A 242 15.10 -11.83 2.11
N CYS A 243 16.05 -12.57 1.56
CA CYS A 243 16.62 -12.32 0.25
C CYS A 243 15.56 -12.48 -0.85
N LEU A 244 14.80 -13.58 -0.86
CA LEU A 244 13.75 -13.81 -1.87
C LEU A 244 12.59 -12.83 -1.77
N LYS A 245 12.25 -12.36 -0.55
CA LYS A 245 11.31 -11.25 -0.33
C LYS A 245 11.82 -9.95 -0.95
N ASN A 246 13.06 -9.58 -0.65
CA ASN A 246 13.64 -8.31 -1.11
C ASN A 246 13.91 -8.30 -2.62
N LEU A 247 14.18 -9.47 -3.21
CA LEU A 247 14.25 -9.67 -4.67
C LEU A 247 12.87 -9.62 -5.35
N LYS A 248 11.77 -9.44 -4.61
CA LYS A 248 10.39 -9.51 -5.12
C LYS A 248 10.09 -10.84 -5.82
N ARG A 249 10.81 -11.90 -5.43
CA ARG A 249 10.66 -13.24 -6.00
C ARG A 249 9.64 -14.08 -5.24
N ALA A 250 9.59 -13.94 -3.92
CA ALA A 250 8.66 -14.68 -3.08
C ALA A 250 7.75 -13.76 -2.28
N THR A 251 6.53 -14.22 -2.04
CA THR A 251 5.64 -13.66 -1.00
C THR A 251 5.82 -14.46 0.28
N ILE A 252 6.07 -13.79 1.40
CA ILE A 252 6.23 -14.43 2.71
C ILE A 252 4.88 -14.46 3.43
N VAL A 253 4.42 -15.63 3.85
CA VAL A 253 3.12 -15.84 4.49
C VAL A 253 3.29 -16.61 5.79
N GLY A 254 2.71 -16.11 6.87
CA GLY A 254 2.78 -16.76 8.19
C GLY A 254 3.17 -15.77 9.27
N GLU A 255 3.98 -16.20 10.22
CA GLU A 255 4.41 -15.37 11.34
C GLU A 255 5.77 -14.73 11.06
N LYS A 256 6.06 -13.68 11.83
CA LYS A 256 7.39 -13.11 11.96
C LYS A 256 8.39 -14.18 12.44
N THR A 257 9.55 -14.26 11.79
CA THR A 257 10.60 -15.24 12.14
C THR A 257 11.31 -14.93 13.45
N ALA A 258 12.12 -15.86 13.94
CA ALA A 258 12.72 -15.83 15.28
C ALA A 258 13.67 -14.65 15.54
N GLY A 259 14.33 -14.11 14.51
CA GLY A 259 15.35 -13.08 14.66
C GLY A 259 16.67 -13.64 15.17
N GLY A 260 17.25 -14.62 14.47
CA GLY A 260 18.51 -15.24 14.83
C GLY A 260 19.74 -14.33 14.71
N SER A 261 20.91 -14.95 14.73
CA SER A 261 22.19 -14.29 14.46
C SER A 261 23.04 -15.23 13.63
N LEU A 262 23.79 -14.67 12.68
CA LEU A 262 24.57 -15.46 11.74
C LEU A 262 25.69 -16.20 12.46
N LYS A 263 26.44 -15.49 13.31
CA LYS A 263 27.56 -16.06 14.07
C LYS A 263 27.69 -15.36 15.42
N ILE A 264 27.61 -16.14 16.50
CA ILE A 264 27.91 -15.71 17.86
C ILE A 264 29.09 -16.52 18.36
N GLU A 265 30.12 -15.84 18.83
CA GLU A 265 31.30 -16.44 19.44
C GLU A 265 31.30 -16.25 20.95
N LYS A 266 31.78 -17.25 21.67
CA LYS A 266 31.99 -17.20 23.11
C LYS A 266 33.48 -17.33 23.40
N ILE A 267 34.09 -16.22 23.77
CA ILE A 267 35.54 -16.07 23.85
C ILE A 267 35.96 -16.01 25.31
N LYS A 268 36.88 -16.88 25.72
CA LYS A 268 37.42 -16.92 27.09
C LYS A 268 38.34 -15.71 27.34
N VAL A 269 38.25 -15.12 28.53
CA VAL A 269 39.06 -13.96 28.93
C VAL A 269 40.35 -14.44 29.59
N GLY A 270 41.43 -14.58 28.79
CA GLY A 270 42.73 -15.05 29.27
C GLY A 270 42.64 -16.39 30.00
N ASP A 271 43.31 -16.51 31.14
CA ASP A 271 43.29 -17.70 32.00
C ASP A 271 42.16 -17.67 33.06
N THR A 272 41.23 -16.72 32.97
CA THR A 272 40.12 -16.57 33.93
C THR A 272 38.93 -17.44 33.57
N ASP A 273 37.98 -17.57 34.50
CA ASP A 273 36.72 -18.26 34.26
C ASP A 273 35.64 -17.38 33.61
N PHE A 274 35.99 -16.17 33.14
CA PHE A 274 35.07 -15.30 32.43
C PHE A 274 35.07 -15.52 30.91
N TYR A 275 33.91 -15.28 30.30
CA TYR A 275 33.68 -15.35 28.86
C TYR A 275 32.95 -14.11 28.36
N VAL A 276 33.25 -13.69 27.13
CA VAL A 276 32.51 -12.68 26.39
C VAL A 276 31.82 -13.36 25.22
N THR A 277 30.49 -13.31 25.22
CA THR A 277 29.64 -13.75 24.10
C THR A 277 29.37 -12.55 23.20
N VAL A 278 29.80 -12.64 21.95
CA VAL A 278 29.79 -11.52 20.99
C VAL A 278 29.32 -11.98 19.61
N PRO A 279 28.39 -11.27 18.95
CA PRO A 279 28.10 -11.52 17.55
C PRO A 279 29.32 -11.10 16.71
N SER A 280 29.98 -12.07 16.09
CA SER A 280 31.27 -11.85 15.39
C SER A 280 31.13 -11.67 13.89
N ALA A 281 30.02 -12.12 13.31
CA ALA A 281 29.66 -11.83 11.93
C ALA A 281 28.23 -11.33 11.82
N LYS A 282 27.93 -10.61 10.73
CA LYS A 282 26.58 -10.16 10.37
C LYS A 282 26.33 -10.25 8.87
N SER A 283 25.08 -10.47 8.51
CA SER A 283 24.55 -10.31 7.16
C SER A 283 24.31 -8.83 6.86
N VAL A 284 24.49 -8.44 5.60
CA VAL A 284 24.25 -7.11 5.06
C VAL A 284 23.62 -7.27 3.68
N ASN A 285 22.29 -7.23 3.64
CA ASN A 285 21.58 -7.44 2.39
C ASN A 285 21.87 -6.29 1.40
N PRO A 286 22.27 -6.59 0.15
CA PRO A 286 22.69 -5.58 -0.82
C PRO A 286 21.56 -4.68 -1.32
N ILE A 287 20.29 -5.09 -1.16
CA ILE A 287 19.12 -4.31 -1.56
C ILE A 287 18.72 -3.34 -0.45
N THR A 288 18.64 -3.81 0.80
CA THR A 288 18.11 -3.01 1.92
C THR A 288 19.19 -2.31 2.73
N GLY A 289 20.45 -2.74 2.63
CA GLY A 289 21.54 -2.34 3.52
C GLY A 289 21.35 -2.79 4.98
N LYS A 290 20.40 -3.70 5.24
CA LYS A 290 20.00 -4.18 6.58
C LYS A 290 20.17 -5.71 6.67
N SER A 291 19.90 -6.24 7.86
CA SER A 291 19.94 -7.68 8.15
C SER A 291 18.58 -8.21 8.59
N TRP A 292 18.34 -9.49 8.38
CA TRP A 292 17.26 -10.27 8.98
C TRP A 292 17.50 -10.55 10.47
N GLU A 293 18.75 -10.48 10.93
CA GLU A 293 19.16 -10.85 12.28
C GLU A 293 18.50 -9.98 13.36
N VAL A 294 18.29 -10.57 14.54
CA VAL A 294 17.66 -9.98 15.74
C VAL A 294 16.19 -9.61 15.56
N ALA A 295 15.87 -8.88 14.49
CA ALA A 295 14.53 -8.44 14.20
C ALA A 295 13.69 -9.58 13.62
N GLY A 296 14.26 -10.49 12.83
CA GLY A 296 13.53 -11.47 12.04
C GLY A 296 12.91 -10.86 10.78
N VAL A 297 12.39 -11.72 9.92
CA VAL A 297 11.68 -11.36 8.69
C VAL A 297 10.21 -11.17 9.02
N MET A 298 9.71 -9.96 8.80
CA MET A 298 8.27 -9.70 8.82
C MET A 298 7.63 -10.31 7.56
N PRO A 299 6.55 -11.11 7.65
CA PRO A 299 5.82 -11.63 6.50
C PRO A 299 5.20 -10.50 5.64
N ASP A 300 4.87 -10.80 4.38
CA ASP A 300 4.04 -9.92 3.54
C ASP A 300 2.55 -10.09 3.89
N VAL A 301 2.16 -11.30 4.27
CA VAL A 301 0.83 -11.62 4.81
C VAL A 301 1.00 -12.24 6.19
N GLU A 302 0.77 -11.42 7.22
CA GLU A 302 0.84 -11.84 8.62
C GLU A 302 -0.40 -12.67 8.99
N ILE A 303 -0.17 -13.91 9.39
CA ILE A 303 -1.21 -14.86 9.81
C ILE A 303 -0.57 -15.95 10.70
N ASP A 304 -1.37 -16.57 11.56
CA ASP A 304 -0.89 -17.67 12.39
C ASP A 304 -0.27 -18.79 11.54
N ALA A 305 0.85 -19.36 12.02
CA ALA A 305 1.63 -20.30 11.22
C ALA A 305 0.84 -21.54 10.80
N GLU A 306 -0.20 -21.92 11.57
CA GLU A 306 -1.09 -23.03 11.25
C GLU A 306 -1.97 -22.77 10.02
N ASP A 307 -2.40 -21.52 9.82
CA ASP A 307 -3.26 -21.09 8.71
C ASP A 307 -2.48 -20.67 7.45
N ALA A 308 -1.16 -20.48 7.57
CA ALA A 308 -0.30 -19.98 6.50
C ALA A 308 -0.38 -20.79 5.20
N LEU A 309 -0.49 -22.13 5.28
CA LEU A 309 -0.64 -22.99 4.09
C LEU A 309 -1.98 -22.75 3.38
N ALA A 310 -3.07 -22.66 4.14
CA ALA A 310 -4.40 -22.40 3.57
C ALA A 310 -4.48 -21.01 2.93
N ALA A 311 -3.87 -20.01 3.57
CA ALA A 311 -3.74 -18.66 3.01
C ALA A 311 -2.92 -18.66 1.72
N ALA A 312 -1.78 -19.34 1.69
CA ALA A 312 -0.94 -19.45 0.49
C ALA A 312 -1.68 -20.07 -0.70
N ILE A 313 -2.47 -21.14 -0.47
CA ILE A 313 -3.29 -21.76 -1.52
C ILE A 313 -4.32 -20.77 -2.06
N LYS A 314 -5.02 -20.03 -1.18
CA LYS A 314 -5.99 -18.98 -1.60
C LYS A 314 -5.32 -17.90 -2.45
N ILE A 315 -4.13 -17.45 -2.06
CA ILE A 315 -3.36 -16.45 -2.82
C ILE A 315 -3.01 -16.97 -4.21
N ILE A 316 -2.52 -18.21 -4.31
CA ILE A 316 -2.15 -18.82 -5.60
C ILE A 316 -3.37 -18.95 -6.51
N ASN A 317 -4.51 -19.42 -5.98
CA ASN A 317 -5.74 -19.56 -6.75
C ASN A 317 -6.24 -18.21 -7.26
N LEU A 318 -6.24 -17.17 -6.42
CA LEU A 318 -6.57 -15.80 -6.84
C LEU A 318 -5.65 -15.34 -7.98
N ARG A 319 -4.33 -15.51 -7.85
CA ARG A 319 -3.36 -15.12 -8.88
C ARG A 319 -3.56 -15.86 -10.21
N ALA A 320 -4.05 -17.09 -10.18
CA ALA A 320 -4.39 -17.85 -11.39
C ALA A 320 -5.58 -17.25 -12.15
N GLU A 321 -6.50 -16.58 -11.46
CA GLU A 321 -7.67 -15.91 -12.06
C GLU A 321 -7.34 -14.52 -12.62
N VAL A 322 -6.30 -13.85 -12.08
CA VAL A 322 -5.95 -12.46 -12.43
C VAL A 322 -5.82 -12.21 -13.94
N PRO A 323 -5.10 -13.02 -14.73
CA PRO A 323 -4.99 -12.77 -16.17
C PRO A 323 -6.35 -12.68 -16.88
N ALA A 324 -7.28 -13.57 -16.53
CA ALA A 324 -8.62 -13.58 -17.10
C ALA A 324 -9.46 -12.37 -16.63
N ILE A 325 -9.27 -11.95 -15.37
CA ILE A 325 -9.90 -10.73 -14.83
C ILE A 325 -9.40 -9.49 -15.59
N LEU A 326 -8.09 -9.38 -15.86
CA LEU A 326 -7.51 -8.26 -16.59
C LEU A 326 -7.99 -8.23 -18.05
N GLU A 327 -8.03 -9.39 -18.72
CA GLU A 327 -8.54 -9.51 -20.09
C GLU A 327 -10.03 -9.11 -20.18
N ALA A 328 -10.87 -9.67 -19.30
CA ALA A 328 -12.30 -9.33 -19.23
C ALA A 328 -12.52 -7.86 -18.86
N THR A 329 -11.69 -7.30 -17.97
CA THR A 329 -11.71 -5.86 -17.66
C THR A 329 -11.41 -5.02 -18.89
N GLY A 330 -10.33 -5.34 -19.61
CA GLY A 330 -9.96 -4.66 -20.84
C GLY A 330 -11.06 -4.70 -21.89
N ALA A 331 -11.68 -5.88 -22.11
CA ALA A 331 -12.80 -6.03 -23.03
C ALA A 331 -14.00 -5.16 -22.64
N LEU A 332 -14.43 -5.21 -21.37
CA LEU A 332 -15.53 -4.38 -20.88
C LEU A 332 -15.27 -2.88 -21.09
N VAL A 333 -14.05 -2.43 -20.82
CA VAL A 333 -13.66 -1.03 -21.02
C VAL A 333 -13.63 -0.66 -22.51
N ALA A 334 -13.04 -1.50 -23.38
CA ALA A 334 -13.01 -1.25 -24.81
C ALA A 334 -14.42 -1.12 -25.43
N ASP A 335 -15.33 -1.99 -25.00
CA ASP A 335 -16.68 -2.11 -25.55
C ASP A 335 -17.64 -1.04 -25.02
N ASN A 336 -17.49 -0.64 -23.74
CA ASN A 336 -18.51 0.16 -23.05
C ASN A 336 -18.04 1.56 -22.65
N TYR A 337 -16.73 1.84 -22.58
CA TYR A 337 -16.26 3.14 -22.12
C TYR A 337 -16.62 4.25 -23.12
N ALA A 338 -17.10 5.38 -22.59
CA ALA A 338 -17.62 6.49 -23.38
C ALA A 338 -16.66 6.94 -24.50
N PHE A 339 -15.35 6.98 -24.22
CA PHE A 339 -14.34 7.41 -25.20
C PHE A 339 -13.63 6.21 -25.84
N GLU A 340 -14.05 5.83 -27.05
CA GLU A 340 -13.56 4.65 -27.80
C GLU A 340 -12.05 4.50 -27.87
N ASN A 341 -11.34 5.53 -28.33
CA ASN A 341 -9.89 5.45 -28.49
C ASN A 341 -9.18 5.26 -27.14
N VAL A 342 -9.70 5.86 -26.06
CA VAL A 342 -9.15 5.71 -24.71
C VAL A 342 -9.46 4.31 -24.18
N GLY A 343 -10.68 3.82 -24.37
CA GLY A 343 -11.07 2.47 -23.94
C GLY A 343 -10.22 1.38 -24.61
N ALA A 344 -9.95 1.53 -25.91
CA ALA A 344 -9.06 0.62 -26.65
C ALA A 344 -7.60 0.66 -26.13
N ASP A 345 -7.07 1.87 -25.87
CA ASP A 345 -5.72 2.05 -25.33
C ASP A 345 -5.58 1.48 -23.90
N VAL A 346 -6.60 1.67 -23.06
CA VAL A 346 -6.66 1.06 -21.71
C VAL A 346 -6.64 -0.46 -21.82
N ALA A 347 -7.43 -1.05 -22.71
CA ALA A 347 -7.49 -2.50 -22.88
C ALA A 347 -6.15 -3.10 -23.34
N GLU A 348 -5.50 -2.47 -24.31
CA GLU A 348 -4.17 -2.88 -24.80
C GLU A 348 -3.11 -2.81 -23.69
N LYS A 349 -3.04 -1.67 -22.99
CA LYS A 349 -2.04 -1.46 -21.94
C LYS A 349 -2.28 -2.33 -20.71
N LEU A 350 -3.53 -2.54 -20.32
CA LEU A 350 -3.84 -3.39 -19.16
C LEU A 350 -3.36 -4.83 -19.40
N ALA A 351 -3.56 -5.37 -20.61
CA ALA A 351 -3.05 -6.69 -20.98
C ALA A 351 -1.51 -6.78 -20.87
N ALA A 352 -0.79 -5.71 -21.19
CA ALA A 352 0.68 -5.66 -21.08
C ALA A 352 1.20 -5.61 -19.63
N THR A 353 0.38 -5.18 -18.66
CA THR A 353 0.75 -5.03 -17.23
C THR A 353 0.52 -6.27 -16.36
N SER A 354 0.13 -7.41 -16.94
CA SER A 354 -0.20 -8.63 -16.17
C SER A 354 0.91 -9.05 -15.18
N GLY A 355 2.18 -8.83 -15.53
CA GLY A 355 3.31 -9.14 -14.65
C GLY A 355 3.33 -8.33 -13.34
N ASP A 356 2.75 -7.13 -13.32
CA ASP A 356 2.72 -6.25 -12.16
C ASP A 356 1.76 -6.77 -11.06
N TYR A 357 0.93 -7.76 -11.39
CA TYR A 357 -0.04 -8.37 -10.47
C TYR A 357 0.47 -9.68 -9.85
N ASN A 358 1.69 -10.12 -10.16
CA ASN A 358 2.24 -11.41 -9.71
C ASN A 358 2.39 -11.55 -8.19
N LEU A 359 2.36 -10.43 -7.44
CA LEU A 359 2.49 -10.39 -5.99
C LEU A 359 1.19 -10.07 -5.24
N ILE A 360 0.07 -9.92 -5.95
CA ILE A 360 -1.25 -9.68 -5.34
C ILE A 360 -1.59 -10.79 -4.35
N SER A 361 -1.93 -10.42 -3.13
CA SER A 361 -2.16 -11.36 -2.03
C SER A 361 -3.61 -11.33 -1.52
N SER A 362 -4.44 -10.43 -2.03
CA SER A 362 -5.87 -10.38 -1.69
C SER A 362 -6.71 -9.76 -2.79
N LYS A 363 -8.03 -10.04 -2.76
CA LYS A 363 -9.01 -9.41 -3.65
C LYS A 363 -9.04 -7.88 -3.48
N VAL A 364 -8.92 -7.39 -2.25
CA VAL A 364 -8.90 -5.94 -1.97
C VAL A 364 -7.68 -5.28 -2.61
N GLU A 365 -6.51 -5.91 -2.54
CA GLU A 365 -5.30 -5.43 -3.19
C GLU A 365 -5.45 -5.44 -4.73
N LEU A 366 -6.06 -6.50 -5.29
CA LEU A 366 -6.38 -6.58 -6.72
C LEU A 366 -7.28 -5.42 -7.16
N GLU A 367 -8.40 -5.20 -6.46
CA GLU A 367 -9.36 -4.14 -6.78
C GLU A 367 -8.74 -2.75 -6.65
N THR A 368 -7.91 -2.54 -5.63
CA THR A 368 -7.20 -1.28 -5.40
C THR A 368 -6.20 -1.00 -6.51
N LYS A 369 -5.37 -1.99 -6.87
CA LYS A 369 -4.39 -1.85 -7.96
C LYS A 369 -5.09 -1.67 -9.31
N LEU A 370 -6.11 -2.47 -9.59
CA LEU A 370 -6.86 -2.38 -10.85
C LEU A 370 -7.54 -1.02 -11.00
N SER A 371 -8.13 -0.47 -9.93
CA SER A 371 -8.66 0.90 -9.94
C SER A 371 -7.59 1.95 -10.21
N ALA A 372 -6.41 1.82 -9.60
CA ALA A 372 -5.31 2.76 -9.81
C ALA A 372 -4.78 2.70 -11.25
N ASP A 373 -4.66 1.51 -11.82
CA ASP A 373 -4.22 1.31 -13.20
C ASP A 373 -5.27 1.85 -14.19
N LEU A 374 -6.56 1.54 -13.99
CA LEU A 374 -7.65 2.08 -14.81
C LEU A 374 -7.67 3.61 -14.81
N MET A 375 -7.55 4.25 -13.63
CA MET A 375 -7.46 5.70 -13.51
C MET A 375 -6.23 6.27 -14.23
N THR A 376 -5.07 5.62 -14.07
CA THR A 376 -3.81 6.08 -14.67
C THR A 376 -3.83 5.98 -16.20
N LEU A 377 -4.43 4.91 -16.73
CA LEU A 377 -4.50 4.65 -18.16
C LEU A 377 -5.56 5.52 -18.86
N SER A 378 -6.71 5.74 -18.21
CA SER A 378 -7.82 6.51 -18.79
C SER A 378 -7.74 8.02 -18.49
N GLY A 379 -7.13 8.41 -17.38
CA GLY A 379 -7.26 9.75 -16.80
C GLY A 379 -8.60 10.01 -16.12
N ASP A 380 -9.49 9.01 -16.05
CA ASP A 380 -10.86 9.14 -15.58
C ASP A 380 -11.03 8.53 -14.18
N LYS A 381 -11.40 9.37 -13.21
CA LYS A 381 -11.59 8.97 -11.80
C LYS A 381 -12.88 8.18 -11.58
N CYS A 382 -13.80 8.20 -12.54
CA CYS A 382 -15.05 7.45 -12.50
C CYS A 382 -14.89 6.03 -13.08
N LEU A 383 -13.85 5.77 -13.88
CA LEU A 383 -13.53 4.41 -14.35
C LEU A 383 -12.69 3.66 -13.30
N LYS A 384 -13.33 2.76 -12.55
CA LYS A 384 -12.69 2.06 -11.42
C LYS A 384 -13.43 0.79 -11.03
N THR A 385 -12.85 -0.02 -10.15
CA THR A 385 -13.58 -1.12 -9.51
C THR A 385 -14.64 -0.59 -8.55
N THR A 386 -15.72 -1.34 -8.40
CA THR A 386 -16.84 -1.01 -7.50
C THR A 386 -17.42 -2.28 -6.89
N HIS A 387 -18.47 -2.12 -6.08
CA HIS A 387 -19.26 -3.22 -5.56
C HIS A 387 -20.66 -3.20 -6.17
N ASN A 388 -21.26 -4.38 -6.30
CA ASN A 388 -22.66 -4.50 -6.67
C ASN A 388 -23.54 -4.13 -5.46
N ILE A 389 -23.73 -2.82 -5.23
CA ILE A 389 -24.57 -2.30 -4.15
C ILE A 389 -26.02 -2.30 -4.66
N PRO A 390 -26.93 -3.08 -4.05
CA PRO A 390 -28.35 -3.00 -4.40
C PRO A 390 -28.86 -1.58 -4.17
N ALA A 391 -29.72 -1.10 -5.07
CA ALA A 391 -30.42 0.17 -4.83
C ALA A 391 -31.13 0.12 -3.47
N LEU A 392 -30.95 1.17 -2.67
CA LEU A 392 -31.69 1.30 -1.41
C LEU A 392 -33.20 1.32 -1.73
N PRO A 393 -34.04 0.69 -0.88
CA PRO A 393 -35.48 0.77 -1.06
C PRO A 393 -35.91 2.25 -1.05
N PRO A 394 -36.85 2.65 -1.91
CA PRO A 394 -37.27 4.04 -2.01
C PRO A 394 -37.82 4.49 -0.65
N MET A 395 -37.29 5.63 -0.17
CA MET A 395 -37.88 6.32 0.97
C MET A 395 -39.13 7.05 0.46
N ASN A 396 -40.24 6.98 1.21
CA ASN A 396 -41.45 7.76 0.92
C ASN A 396 -41.62 8.84 2.01
N PRO A 397 -40.97 10.02 1.88
CA PRO A 397 -41.14 11.11 2.84
C PRO A 397 -42.58 11.63 2.85
N SER A 398 -43.03 12.17 3.99
CA SER A 398 -44.29 12.92 4.02
C SER A 398 -44.13 14.29 3.32
N PRO A 399 -45.23 14.93 2.88
CA PRO A 399 -45.18 16.28 2.32
C PRO A 399 -44.49 17.32 3.22
N GLU A 400 -44.67 17.24 4.54
CA GLU A 400 -44.03 18.14 5.51
C GLU A 400 -42.52 17.89 5.57
N MET A 401 -42.08 16.63 5.49
CA MET A 401 -40.66 16.30 5.42
C MET A 401 -40.02 16.84 4.14
N PHE A 402 -40.72 16.76 2.99
CA PHE A 402 -40.25 17.35 1.75
C PHE A 402 -40.07 18.86 1.85
N ILE A 403 -41.01 19.57 2.48
CA ILE A 403 -40.90 21.03 2.67
C ILE A 403 -39.63 21.37 3.48
N GLU A 404 -39.39 20.67 4.58
CA GLU A 404 -38.20 20.91 5.42
C GLU A 404 -36.91 20.55 4.69
N LEU A 405 -36.88 19.43 3.96
CA LEU A 405 -35.75 19.05 3.12
C LEU A 405 -35.46 20.10 2.05
N ILE A 406 -36.49 20.62 1.36
CA ILE A 406 -36.34 21.68 0.35
C ILE A 406 -35.78 22.95 0.99
N LYS A 407 -36.30 23.38 2.15
CA LYS A 407 -35.80 24.59 2.83
C LYS A 407 -34.34 24.49 3.25
N VAL A 408 -33.87 23.30 3.60
CA VAL A 408 -32.46 23.06 3.98
C VAL A 408 -31.58 22.88 2.74
N SER A 409 -32.10 22.27 1.67
CA SER A 409 -31.34 21.97 0.45
C SER A 409 -31.17 23.17 -0.48
N PHE A 410 -32.13 24.10 -0.46
CA PHE A 410 -32.10 25.30 -1.29
C PHE A 410 -31.96 26.55 -0.42
N HIS A 411 -30.94 27.34 -0.72
CA HIS A 411 -30.75 28.66 -0.12
C HIS A 411 -31.04 29.75 -1.13
N THR A 412 -31.96 30.65 -0.81
CA THR A 412 -32.31 31.80 -1.63
C THR A 412 -32.07 33.10 -0.89
N ASP A 413 -31.56 34.12 -1.58
CA ASP A 413 -31.40 35.47 -1.04
C ASP A 413 -31.70 36.53 -2.11
N LEU A 414 -31.88 37.79 -1.68
CA LEU A 414 -32.09 38.95 -2.54
C LEU A 414 -31.09 40.04 -2.20
N PHE A 415 -30.21 40.32 -3.14
CA PHE A 415 -29.20 41.38 -3.00
C PHE A 415 -29.68 42.73 -3.56
N GLU A 416 -28.85 43.76 -3.34
CA GLU A 416 -29.05 45.09 -3.93
C GLU A 416 -29.29 45.03 -5.44
N ASN A 417 -30.01 46.03 -5.98
CA ASN A 417 -30.43 46.09 -7.37
C ASN A 417 -31.27 44.89 -7.83
N ASN A 418 -32.03 44.27 -6.90
CA ASN A 418 -32.95 43.18 -7.21
C ASN A 418 -32.24 41.99 -7.89
N ILE A 419 -31.05 41.66 -7.40
CA ILE A 419 -30.28 40.48 -7.83
C ILE A 419 -30.71 39.29 -6.97
N GLY A 420 -31.32 38.29 -7.58
CA GLY A 420 -31.64 37.03 -6.93
C GLY A 420 -30.40 36.17 -6.74
N TYR A 421 -30.42 35.37 -5.69
CA TYR A 421 -29.41 34.36 -5.41
C TYR A 421 -30.08 33.01 -5.11
N LEU A 422 -29.59 31.95 -5.74
CA LEU A 422 -30.07 30.58 -5.57
C LEU A 422 -28.86 29.64 -5.42
N ARG A 423 -28.76 28.94 -4.30
CA ARG A 423 -27.78 27.89 -4.05
C ARG A 423 -28.48 26.56 -3.77
N PHE A 424 -27.92 25.49 -4.30
CA PHE A 424 -28.26 24.12 -3.94
C PHE A 424 -27.06 23.20 -4.25
N ASP A 425 -26.92 22.13 -3.49
CA ASP A 425 -25.66 21.36 -3.46
C ASP A 425 -25.79 19.95 -4.10
N MET A 426 -26.98 19.55 -4.60
CA MET A 426 -27.17 18.33 -5.40
C MET A 426 -28.35 18.44 -6.37
N PHE A 427 -28.28 17.71 -7.48
CA PHE A 427 -29.40 17.45 -8.39
C PHE A 427 -30.18 16.22 -7.91
N GLY A 428 -31.51 16.29 -7.95
CA GLY A 428 -32.41 15.17 -7.67
C GLY A 428 -32.81 14.44 -8.95
N ASP A 429 -33.33 13.22 -8.82
CA ASP A 429 -33.94 12.53 -9.94
C ASP A 429 -35.20 13.26 -10.44
N PHE A 430 -35.43 13.27 -11.76
CA PHE A 430 -36.55 13.98 -12.35
C PHE A 430 -37.91 13.51 -11.87
N GLU A 431 -38.15 12.20 -11.71
CA GLU A 431 -39.45 11.68 -11.29
C GLU A 431 -39.77 12.12 -9.85
N GLU A 432 -38.75 12.06 -8.98
CA GLU A 432 -38.84 12.53 -7.60
C GLU A 432 -39.07 14.05 -7.54
N VAL A 433 -38.30 14.81 -8.32
CA VAL A 433 -38.41 16.27 -8.40
C VAL A 433 -39.75 16.70 -8.97
N GLN A 434 -40.28 15.99 -9.97
CA GLN A 434 -41.58 16.29 -10.58
C GLN A 434 -42.72 16.17 -9.57
N ALA A 435 -42.68 15.17 -8.69
CA ALA A 435 -43.69 14.97 -7.65
C ALA A 435 -43.75 16.14 -6.64
N ILE A 436 -42.62 16.82 -6.42
CA ILE A 436 -42.49 17.94 -5.47
C ILE A 436 -42.29 19.30 -6.15
N ALA A 437 -42.41 19.38 -7.48
CA ALA A 437 -42.08 20.57 -8.26
C ALA A 437 -42.88 21.81 -7.81
N GLN A 438 -44.16 21.62 -7.49
CA GLN A 438 -45.01 22.71 -6.99
C GLN A 438 -44.49 23.27 -5.65
N ILE A 439 -44.02 22.40 -4.75
CA ILE A 439 -43.48 22.79 -3.45
C ILE A 439 -42.17 23.57 -3.64
N ILE A 440 -41.29 23.11 -4.54
CA ILE A 440 -40.06 23.82 -4.91
C ILE A 440 -40.40 25.20 -5.49
N VAL A 441 -41.40 25.28 -6.36
CA VAL A 441 -41.82 26.56 -6.95
C VAL A 441 -42.27 27.55 -5.87
N GLU A 442 -43.12 27.10 -4.96
CA GLU A 442 -43.66 27.94 -3.88
C GLU A 442 -42.59 28.40 -2.88
N HIS A 443 -41.66 27.53 -2.50
CA HIS A 443 -40.72 27.78 -1.41
C HIS A 443 -39.35 28.30 -1.86
N VAL A 444 -38.99 28.10 -3.13
CA VAL A 444 -37.68 28.45 -3.69
C VAL A 444 -37.84 29.38 -4.88
N TRP A 445 -38.46 28.89 -5.96
CA TRP A 445 -38.39 29.56 -7.25
C TRP A 445 -39.11 30.92 -7.26
N ASN A 446 -40.29 31.01 -6.65
CA ASN A 446 -41.07 32.25 -6.60
C ASN A 446 -40.35 33.40 -5.87
N LYS A 447 -39.35 33.09 -5.04
CA LYS A 447 -38.53 34.10 -4.35
C LYS A 447 -37.53 34.80 -5.28
N VAL A 448 -37.12 34.13 -6.37
CA VAL A 448 -36.04 34.60 -7.24
C VAL A 448 -36.48 34.86 -8.69
N VAL A 449 -37.59 34.27 -9.15
CA VAL A 449 -37.98 34.35 -10.58
C VAL A 449 -38.26 35.77 -11.08
N ASN A 450 -38.74 36.65 -10.19
CA ASN A 450 -39.10 38.04 -10.53
C ASN A 450 -37.95 39.04 -10.39
N THR A 451 -36.74 38.57 -10.09
CA THR A 451 -35.51 39.40 -9.99
C THR A 451 -35.04 39.89 -11.34
N ASP A 452 -34.20 40.93 -11.39
CA ASP A 452 -33.68 41.51 -12.63
C ASP A 452 -32.45 40.76 -13.16
N ALA A 453 -31.69 40.13 -12.26
CA ALA A 453 -30.62 39.19 -12.55
C ALA A 453 -30.56 38.09 -11.48
N LEU A 454 -30.02 36.93 -11.85
CA LEU A 454 -29.90 35.77 -10.94
C LEU A 454 -28.46 35.27 -10.90
N ILE A 455 -28.00 34.98 -9.68
CA ILE A 455 -26.78 34.21 -9.41
C ILE A 455 -27.20 32.80 -8.97
N VAL A 456 -26.79 31.78 -9.71
CA VAL A 456 -26.93 30.37 -9.32
C VAL A 456 -25.59 29.89 -8.78
N ASP A 457 -25.53 29.52 -7.51
CA ASP A 457 -24.30 29.09 -6.86
C ASP A 457 -24.22 27.56 -6.79
N LEU A 458 -23.29 27.00 -7.58
CA LEU A 458 -23.01 25.58 -7.65
C LEU A 458 -21.62 25.23 -7.11
N ARG A 459 -20.98 26.16 -6.38
CA ARG A 459 -19.61 25.95 -5.86
C ARG A 459 -19.48 24.73 -4.95
N ASN A 460 -20.56 24.30 -4.29
CA ASN A 460 -20.54 23.10 -3.45
C ASN A 460 -21.40 21.96 -4.02
N ASN A 461 -21.80 22.06 -5.29
CA ASN A 461 -22.73 21.11 -5.87
C ASN A 461 -22.03 19.87 -6.42
N VAL A 462 -22.24 18.72 -5.77
CA VAL A 462 -21.56 17.46 -6.12
C VAL A 462 -22.25 16.66 -7.23
N GLY A 463 -23.28 17.22 -7.86
CA GLY A 463 -24.02 16.59 -8.94
C GLY A 463 -25.21 15.78 -8.44
N GLY A 464 -25.46 14.64 -9.08
CA GLY A 464 -26.64 13.79 -8.86
C GLY A 464 -27.07 13.12 -10.17
N PRO A 465 -28.28 12.56 -10.23
CA PRO A 465 -28.86 12.08 -11.48
C PRO A 465 -28.94 13.20 -12.52
N THR A 466 -28.67 12.87 -13.79
CA THR A 466 -28.74 13.81 -14.92
C THR A 466 -30.17 14.00 -15.45
N THR A 467 -31.12 13.17 -14.99
CA THR A 467 -32.52 13.16 -15.46
C THR A 467 -33.21 14.52 -15.30
N ALA A 468 -32.87 15.30 -14.27
CA ALA A 468 -33.47 16.62 -14.01
C ALA A 468 -32.90 17.77 -14.86
N ILE A 469 -31.83 17.55 -15.62
CA ILE A 469 -31.10 18.62 -16.33
C ILE A 469 -31.98 19.32 -17.37
N ALA A 470 -32.72 18.56 -18.18
CA ALA A 470 -33.63 19.13 -19.16
C ALA A 470 -34.68 20.05 -18.50
N GLY A 471 -35.29 19.58 -17.40
CA GLY A 471 -36.27 20.34 -16.64
C GLY A 471 -35.70 21.64 -16.06
N PHE A 472 -34.53 21.55 -15.41
CA PHE A 472 -33.91 22.72 -14.80
C PHE A 472 -33.42 23.75 -15.83
N CYS A 473 -32.76 23.31 -16.92
CA CYS A 473 -32.35 24.19 -18.02
C CYS A 473 -33.52 24.97 -18.61
N SER A 474 -34.69 24.32 -18.72
CA SER A 474 -35.86 24.90 -19.36
C SER A 474 -36.36 26.17 -18.68
N TYR A 475 -36.17 26.35 -17.36
CA TYR A 475 -36.54 27.59 -16.68
C TYR A 475 -35.82 28.83 -17.24
N PHE A 476 -34.67 28.65 -17.88
CA PHE A 476 -33.83 29.73 -18.37
C PHE A 476 -33.98 30.03 -19.87
N PHE A 477 -34.86 29.32 -20.56
CA PHE A 477 -35.21 29.55 -21.97
C PHE A 477 -36.69 29.92 -22.13
N ASP A 478 -37.03 30.62 -23.21
CA ASP A 478 -38.40 31.05 -23.49
C ASP A 478 -39.25 29.86 -24.01
N ALA A 479 -40.57 29.90 -23.76
CA ALA A 479 -41.47 28.76 -24.03
C ALA A 479 -41.83 28.58 -25.52
N ASP A 480 -41.62 29.61 -26.34
CA ASP A 480 -42.01 29.63 -27.75
C ASP A 480 -41.07 28.81 -28.65
N LYS A 481 -39.91 28.38 -28.13
CA LYS A 481 -38.95 27.57 -28.87
C LYS A 481 -38.31 26.50 -27.97
N GLN A 482 -38.42 25.24 -28.37
CA GLN A 482 -37.59 24.18 -27.79
C GLN A 482 -36.13 24.38 -28.19
N VAL A 483 -35.25 24.27 -27.20
CA VAL A 483 -33.81 24.40 -27.33
C VAL A 483 -33.21 23.00 -27.22
N LEU A 484 -32.40 22.62 -28.21
CA LEU A 484 -31.54 21.44 -28.11
C LEU A 484 -30.43 21.78 -27.12
N LEU A 485 -30.46 21.17 -25.95
CA LEU A 485 -29.54 21.43 -24.84
C LEU A 485 -28.22 20.69 -25.04
N ASP A 486 -28.29 19.40 -25.39
CA ASP A 486 -27.12 18.62 -25.70
C ASP A 486 -27.41 17.41 -26.60
N LYS A 487 -26.35 16.75 -27.06
CA LYS A 487 -26.44 15.42 -27.66
C LYS A 487 -25.57 14.46 -26.86
N LEU A 488 -26.16 13.36 -26.42
CA LEU A 488 -25.51 12.36 -25.58
C LEU A 488 -25.27 11.12 -26.41
N TYR A 489 -24.00 10.76 -26.61
CA TYR A 489 -23.62 9.51 -27.24
C TYR A 489 -23.49 8.43 -26.17
N ASP A 490 -24.30 7.40 -26.30
CA ASP A 490 -24.27 6.20 -25.45
C ASP A 490 -23.45 5.13 -26.16
N ARG A 491 -22.33 4.73 -25.54
CA ARG A 491 -21.39 3.80 -26.16
C ARG A 491 -21.97 2.38 -26.33
N PRO A 492 -22.57 1.74 -25.31
CA PRO A 492 -23.09 0.38 -25.44
C PRO A 492 -24.12 0.22 -26.57
N SER A 493 -25.02 1.19 -26.75
CA SER A 493 -26.02 1.15 -27.83
C SER A 493 -25.51 1.68 -29.17
N GLY A 494 -24.42 2.46 -29.16
CA GLY A 494 -23.92 3.18 -30.34
C GLY A 494 -24.88 4.27 -30.83
N THR A 495 -25.76 4.77 -29.96
CA THR A 495 -26.79 5.76 -30.32
C THR A 495 -26.49 7.13 -29.75
N THR A 496 -26.92 8.16 -30.48
CA THR A 496 -26.92 9.53 -29.99
C THR A 496 -28.35 9.95 -29.68
N THR A 497 -28.61 10.32 -28.43
CA THR A 497 -29.87 10.92 -28.01
C THR A 497 -29.74 12.43 -27.94
N GLU A 498 -30.83 13.13 -28.25
CA GLU A 498 -30.88 14.59 -28.17
C GLU A 498 -31.61 15.00 -26.89
N LEU A 499 -30.94 15.79 -26.05
CA LEU A 499 -31.51 16.35 -24.83
C LEU A 499 -32.18 17.69 -25.16
N TRP A 500 -33.49 17.76 -25.02
CA TRP A 500 -34.27 18.94 -25.36
C TRP A 500 -34.85 19.64 -24.13
N SER A 501 -34.97 20.97 -24.18
CA SER A 501 -35.73 21.72 -23.19
C SER A 501 -37.21 21.32 -23.23
N LEU A 502 -37.85 21.22 -22.07
CA LEU A 502 -39.28 20.96 -21.92
C LEU A 502 -40.10 22.15 -22.42
N SER A 503 -41.25 21.87 -23.03
CA SER A 503 -42.23 22.88 -23.45
C SER A 503 -43.05 23.41 -22.28
N GLU A 504 -43.38 22.55 -21.33
CA GLU A 504 -44.17 22.87 -20.14
C GLU A 504 -43.35 22.68 -18.86
N LEU A 505 -43.58 23.54 -17.87
CA LEU A 505 -42.94 23.52 -16.57
C LEU A 505 -43.95 23.90 -15.49
N THR A 506 -43.73 23.41 -14.27
CA THR A 506 -44.38 23.96 -13.09
C THR A 506 -43.80 25.34 -12.79
N GLY A 507 -44.64 26.36 -12.55
CA GLY A 507 -44.16 27.72 -12.26
C GLY A 507 -43.74 28.54 -13.50
N ALA A 508 -43.25 29.75 -13.27
CA ALA A 508 -42.90 30.70 -14.33
C ALA A 508 -41.47 30.49 -14.84
N ARG A 509 -41.21 30.70 -16.13
CA ARG A 509 -39.84 30.73 -16.67
C ARG A 509 -39.13 32.02 -16.25
N TYR A 510 -37.83 31.92 -15.96
CA TYR A 510 -36.95 33.08 -15.86
C TYR A 510 -36.76 33.74 -17.23
N GLY A 511 -36.76 32.91 -18.28
CA GLY A 511 -36.66 33.33 -19.68
C GLY A 511 -35.25 33.75 -20.08
N THR A 512 -35.08 34.17 -21.33
CA THR A 512 -33.75 34.46 -21.92
C THR A 512 -33.23 35.87 -21.67
N LYS A 513 -34.12 36.82 -21.32
CA LYS A 513 -33.80 38.26 -21.30
C LYS A 513 -33.05 38.73 -20.06
N LYS A 514 -33.20 38.02 -18.94
CA LYS A 514 -32.62 38.39 -17.64
C LYS A 514 -31.22 37.83 -17.49
N SER A 515 -30.31 38.63 -16.93
CA SER A 515 -28.92 38.26 -16.73
C SER A 515 -28.78 37.07 -15.77
N LEU A 516 -27.90 36.13 -16.13
CA LEU A 516 -27.65 34.91 -15.35
C LEU A 516 -26.14 34.71 -15.18
N ILE A 517 -25.72 34.55 -13.93
CA ILE A 517 -24.35 34.15 -13.57
C ILE A 517 -24.42 32.82 -12.82
N ILE A 518 -23.54 31.89 -13.17
CA ILE A 518 -23.37 30.63 -12.44
C ILE A 518 -22.00 30.64 -11.76
N LEU A 519 -21.95 30.26 -10.48
CA LEU A 519 -20.72 30.14 -9.71
C LEU A 519 -20.26 28.69 -9.64
N THR A 520 -18.97 28.45 -9.86
CA THR A 520 -18.36 27.11 -9.89
C THR A 520 -17.12 27.01 -9.01
N SER A 521 -16.80 25.80 -8.56
CA SER A 521 -15.53 25.46 -7.91
C SER A 521 -15.01 24.10 -8.39
N GLY A 522 -13.83 23.69 -7.93
CA GLY A 522 -13.35 22.32 -8.13
C GLY A 522 -14.23 21.21 -7.52
N ALA A 523 -15.20 21.55 -6.66
CA ALA A 523 -16.18 20.61 -6.11
C ALA A 523 -17.44 20.46 -6.99
N THR A 524 -17.67 21.38 -7.93
CA THR A 524 -18.80 21.29 -8.87
C THR A 524 -18.63 20.04 -9.74
N ALA A 525 -19.54 19.05 -9.65
CA ALA A 525 -19.36 17.74 -10.28
C ALA A 525 -20.62 17.18 -10.98
N GLY A 526 -20.43 16.28 -11.96
CA GLY A 526 -21.49 15.45 -12.56
C GLY A 526 -22.60 16.27 -13.22
N ALA A 527 -23.86 16.02 -12.87
CA ALA A 527 -25.02 16.76 -13.40
C ALA A 527 -24.87 18.29 -13.29
N ALA A 528 -24.21 18.81 -12.25
CA ALA A 528 -23.95 20.25 -12.13
C ALA A 528 -23.02 20.76 -13.23
N GLU A 529 -22.03 19.96 -13.63
CA GLU A 529 -21.12 20.29 -14.72
C GLU A 529 -21.83 20.27 -16.06
N GLU A 530 -22.71 19.29 -16.30
CA GLU A 530 -23.53 19.23 -17.51
C GLU A 530 -24.42 20.47 -17.63
N PHE A 531 -25.09 20.89 -16.55
CA PHE A 531 -25.85 22.13 -16.52
C PHE A 531 -24.97 23.36 -16.84
N VAL A 532 -23.81 23.48 -16.20
CA VAL A 532 -22.87 24.58 -16.44
C VAL A 532 -22.40 24.58 -17.90
N TYR A 533 -22.08 23.39 -18.45
CA TYR A 533 -21.64 23.18 -19.81
C TYR A 533 -22.71 23.63 -20.81
N ILE A 534 -23.96 23.16 -20.66
CA ILE A 534 -25.10 23.55 -21.51
C ILE A 534 -25.30 25.07 -21.47
N MET A 535 -25.37 25.65 -20.26
CA MET A 535 -25.64 27.07 -20.09
C MET A 535 -24.52 27.95 -20.66
N LYS A 536 -23.28 27.49 -20.58
CA LYS A 536 -22.12 28.13 -21.20
C LYS A 536 -22.13 27.99 -22.73
N LYS A 537 -22.35 26.78 -23.25
CA LYS A 537 -22.40 26.45 -24.70
C LYS A 537 -23.46 27.28 -25.43
N HIS A 538 -24.61 27.48 -24.81
CA HIS A 538 -25.68 28.33 -25.36
C HIS A 538 -25.46 29.83 -25.16
N GLY A 539 -24.38 30.26 -24.50
CA GLY A 539 -24.16 31.65 -24.12
C GLY A 539 -25.24 32.20 -23.20
N ARG A 540 -25.97 31.33 -22.50
CA ARG A 540 -27.11 31.71 -21.64
C ARG A 540 -26.63 32.27 -20.31
N ALA A 541 -25.53 31.75 -19.77
CA ALA A 541 -24.98 32.19 -18.49
C ALA A 541 -23.51 32.57 -18.60
N MET A 542 -23.10 33.57 -17.82
CA MET A 542 -21.69 33.82 -17.53
C MET A 542 -21.26 32.92 -16.36
N ILE A 543 -20.07 32.35 -16.45
CA ILE A 543 -19.54 31.38 -15.46
C ILE A 543 -18.38 32.06 -14.73
N VAL A 544 -18.43 32.08 -13.39
CA VAL A 544 -17.46 32.78 -12.54
C VAL A 544 -17.00 31.85 -11.42
N GLY A 545 -15.70 31.71 -11.21
CA GLY A 545 -15.16 30.84 -10.16
C GLY A 545 -13.98 30.02 -10.67
N GLU A 546 -13.91 28.76 -10.26
CA GLU A 546 -12.84 27.83 -10.67
C GLU A 546 -13.35 26.87 -11.76
N THR A 547 -12.43 26.18 -12.42
CA THR A 547 -12.78 25.03 -13.27
C THR A 547 -13.45 23.96 -12.44
N THR A 548 -14.51 23.34 -12.98
CA THR A 548 -15.23 22.26 -12.31
C THR A 548 -14.40 20.96 -12.22
N ASN A 549 -14.91 19.94 -11.54
CA ASN A 549 -14.14 18.74 -11.17
C ASN A 549 -13.67 17.89 -12.37
N GLY A 550 -14.41 17.91 -13.49
CA GLY A 550 -14.21 17.02 -14.62
C GLY A 550 -14.69 15.60 -14.35
N ALA A 551 -15.82 15.44 -13.67
CA ALA A 551 -16.44 14.13 -13.52
C ALA A 551 -17.01 13.63 -14.86
N SER A 552 -17.57 12.42 -14.87
CA SER A 552 -18.30 11.87 -16.02
C SER A 552 -19.81 11.93 -15.82
N HIS A 553 -20.56 11.57 -16.86
CA HIS A 553 -21.94 11.10 -16.69
C HIS A 553 -21.99 9.91 -15.70
N PRO A 554 -23.14 9.68 -15.02
CA PRO A 554 -23.29 8.57 -14.09
C PRO A 554 -22.87 7.24 -14.72
N PRO A 555 -21.89 6.52 -14.14
CA PRO A 555 -21.37 5.29 -14.70
C PRO A 555 -22.32 4.11 -14.47
N GLU A 556 -22.23 3.12 -15.35
CA GLU A 556 -22.92 1.84 -15.21
C GLU A 556 -22.02 0.81 -14.51
N THR A 557 -22.64 -0.18 -13.87
CA THR A 557 -21.92 -1.24 -13.17
C THR A 557 -21.89 -2.52 -14.01
N PHE A 558 -20.70 -3.01 -14.29
CA PHE A 558 -20.47 -4.23 -15.06
C PHE A 558 -19.77 -5.29 -14.19
N ARG A 559 -20.21 -6.55 -14.28
CA ARG A 559 -19.51 -7.67 -13.65
C ARG A 559 -18.36 -8.13 -14.55
N VAL A 560 -17.18 -8.37 -13.98
CA VAL A 560 -16.00 -8.82 -14.73
C VAL A 560 -16.01 -10.34 -14.88
N GLY A 561 -16.46 -10.82 -16.03
CA GLY A 561 -16.56 -12.26 -16.32
C GLY A 561 -17.37 -13.00 -15.24
N GLU A 562 -16.89 -14.17 -14.84
CA GLU A 562 -17.48 -14.96 -13.74
C GLU A 562 -16.92 -14.60 -12.35
N SER A 563 -16.04 -13.60 -12.26
CA SER A 563 -15.45 -13.18 -10.99
C SER A 563 -16.45 -12.44 -10.10
N GLU A 564 -16.03 -12.13 -8.88
CA GLU A 564 -16.77 -11.24 -7.98
C GLU A 564 -16.28 -9.77 -8.06
N VAL A 565 -15.52 -9.41 -9.10
CA VAL A 565 -15.07 -8.04 -9.34
C VAL A 565 -16.12 -7.33 -10.19
N PHE A 566 -16.42 -6.07 -9.84
CA PHE A 566 -17.31 -5.21 -10.60
C PHE A 566 -16.58 -3.93 -11.00
N LEU A 567 -16.94 -3.37 -12.16
CA LEU A 567 -16.42 -2.12 -12.69
C LEU A 567 -17.53 -1.08 -12.74
N SER A 568 -17.19 0.15 -12.39
CA SER A 568 -17.96 1.34 -12.68
C SER A 568 -17.39 1.92 -13.98
N ILE A 569 -18.15 1.91 -15.06
CA ILE A 569 -17.72 2.36 -16.38
C ILE A 569 -18.62 3.51 -16.84
N PRO A 570 -18.08 4.72 -17.06
CA PRO A 570 -18.80 5.78 -17.75
C PRO A 570 -19.09 5.37 -19.19
N THR A 571 -20.36 5.27 -19.54
CA THR A 571 -20.82 4.78 -20.86
C THR A 571 -21.25 5.88 -21.83
N THR A 572 -21.58 7.05 -21.28
CA THR A 572 -22.13 8.19 -22.04
C THR A 572 -21.17 9.37 -22.02
N HIS A 573 -21.10 10.11 -23.14
CA HIS A 573 -20.48 11.43 -23.18
C HIS A 573 -21.30 12.44 -23.98
N SER A 574 -21.08 13.71 -23.66
CA SER A 574 -21.66 14.88 -24.32
C SER A 574 -21.03 15.12 -25.70
N ASP A 575 -21.73 15.87 -26.55
CA ASP A 575 -21.31 16.16 -27.93
C ASP A 575 -19.94 16.87 -27.99
N THR A 576 -19.00 16.27 -28.74
CA THR A 576 -17.63 16.79 -28.92
C THR A 576 -17.43 17.56 -30.22
N THR A 577 -18.46 17.73 -31.05
CA THR A 577 -18.33 18.36 -32.37
C THR A 577 -17.92 19.84 -32.32
N GLN A 578 -18.19 20.54 -31.21
CA GLN A 578 -17.84 21.96 -31.02
C GLN A 578 -16.63 22.18 -30.11
N GLY A 579 -15.92 21.12 -29.72
CA GLY A 579 -14.78 21.18 -28.82
C GLY A 579 -14.73 19.98 -27.88
N PRO A 580 -13.71 19.88 -27.02
CA PRO A 580 -13.62 18.81 -26.05
C PRO A 580 -14.84 18.81 -25.13
N ALA A 581 -15.27 17.61 -24.76
CA ALA A 581 -16.32 17.39 -23.78
C ALA A 581 -15.89 17.96 -22.40
N TRP A 582 -16.84 18.17 -21.49
CA TRP A 582 -16.52 18.63 -20.13
C TRP A 582 -16.01 17.48 -19.26
N GLU A 583 -16.32 16.25 -19.64
CA GLU A 583 -15.94 15.03 -18.95
C GLU A 583 -14.41 14.88 -18.90
N GLY A 584 -13.87 14.60 -17.72
CA GLY A 584 -12.43 14.49 -17.48
C GLY A 584 -11.68 15.83 -17.34
N ALA A 585 -12.13 16.90 -18.02
CA ALA A 585 -11.44 18.20 -18.02
C ALA A 585 -12.08 19.25 -17.10
N GLY A 586 -13.39 19.18 -16.91
CA GLY A 586 -14.22 20.19 -16.25
C GLY A 586 -14.53 21.38 -17.16
N VAL A 587 -15.54 22.16 -16.77
CA VAL A 587 -15.95 23.38 -17.45
C VAL A 587 -15.13 24.56 -16.93
N ALA A 588 -14.26 25.11 -17.77
CA ALA A 588 -13.52 26.32 -17.44
C ALA A 588 -14.47 27.53 -17.27
N PRO A 589 -14.28 28.41 -16.28
CA PRO A 589 -15.10 29.61 -16.11
C PRO A 589 -14.79 30.66 -17.19
N HIS A 590 -15.71 31.61 -17.40
CA HIS A 590 -15.43 32.79 -18.21
C HIS A 590 -14.55 33.78 -17.45
N ILE A 591 -14.79 33.92 -16.15
CA ILE A 591 -14.01 34.77 -15.24
C ILE A 591 -13.39 33.87 -14.16
N PRO A 592 -12.12 33.47 -14.33
CA PRO A 592 -11.45 32.62 -13.35
C PRO A 592 -11.10 33.44 -12.10
N VAL A 593 -11.64 33.02 -10.96
CA VAL A 593 -11.34 33.56 -9.63
C VAL A 593 -11.42 32.42 -8.60
N PRO A 594 -10.71 32.52 -7.46
CA PRO A 594 -10.91 31.57 -6.36
C PRO A 594 -12.38 31.44 -5.96
N ALA A 595 -12.80 30.23 -5.57
CA ALA A 595 -14.21 29.95 -5.30
C ALA A 595 -14.82 30.88 -4.24
N ASP A 596 -14.05 31.29 -3.22
CA ASP A 596 -14.48 32.21 -2.17
C ASP A 596 -14.75 33.64 -2.69
N ALA A 597 -14.01 34.10 -3.72
CA ALA A 597 -14.16 35.40 -4.35
C ALA A 597 -15.24 35.45 -5.45
N ALA A 598 -15.76 34.31 -5.88
CA ALA A 598 -16.67 34.21 -7.04
C ALA A 598 -17.99 34.99 -6.85
N LEU A 599 -18.58 34.93 -5.66
CA LEU A 599 -19.84 35.61 -5.36
C LEU A 599 -19.70 37.14 -5.40
N ASP A 600 -18.67 37.68 -4.76
CA ASP A 600 -18.43 39.13 -4.76
C ASP A 600 -18.07 39.64 -6.15
N THR A 601 -17.32 38.85 -6.92
CA THR A 601 -17.03 39.13 -8.33
C THR A 601 -18.32 39.20 -9.15
N ALA A 602 -19.20 38.21 -9.03
CA ALA A 602 -20.48 38.17 -9.73
C ALA A 602 -21.38 39.37 -9.38
N LYS A 603 -21.51 39.70 -8.08
CA LYS A 603 -22.23 40.88 -7.61
C LYS A 603 -21.65 42.17 -8.21
N GLY A 604 -20.32 42.29 -8.22
CA GLY A 604 -19.62 43.44 -8.81
C GLY A 604 -19.91 43.59 -10.31
N ILE A 605 -19.98 42.49 -11.06
CA ILE A 605 -20.30 42.53 -12.50
C ILE A 605 -21.75 42.98 -12.73
N LEU A 606 -22.71 42.38 -12.04
CA LEU A 606 -24.14 42.72 -12.21
C LEU A 606 -24.43 44.17 -11.78
N ASN A 607 -23.86 44.63 -10.67
CA ASN A 607 -24.04 46.01 -10.22
C ASN A 607 -23.48 47.02 -11.22
N LYS A 608 -22.33 46.74 -11.84
CA LYS A 608 -21.78 47.57 -12.93
C LYS A 608 -22.68 47.56 -14.17
N HIS A 609 -23.21 46.39 -14.53
CA HIS A 609 -24.12 46.24 -15.65
C HIS A 609 -25.40 47.10 -15.48
N PHE A 610 -26.00 47.09 -14.30
CA PHE A 610 -27.18 47.90 -13.99
C PHE A 610 -26.88 49.41 -13.86
N ALA A 611 -25.68 49.78 -13.44
CA ALA A 611 -25.26 51.19 -13.42
C ALA A 611 -25.09 51.76 -14.84
N GLY A 612 -24.68 50.92 -15.81
CA GLY A 612 -24.49 51.32 -17.21
C GLY A 612 -25.79 51.48 -18.01
N THR A 613 -26.87 50.78 -17.63
CA THR A 613 -28.18 50.83 -18.30
C THR A 613 -29.12 51.91 -17.77
N LYS A 614 -28.76 52.62 -16.69
CA LYS A 614 -29.51 53.76 -16.12
C LYS A 614 -29.08 55.14 -16.66
N LYS A 615 -28.30 55.19 -17.74
CA LYS A 615 -28.01 56.39 -18.54
C LYS A 615 -28.70 56.27 -19.89
#